data_AF-A0A2N1PUS7-F1
#
_entry.id   AF-A0A2N1PUS7-F1
#
_cell.length_a   1.000
_cell.length_b   1.000
_cell.length_c   1.000
_cell.angle_alpha   90.00
_cell.angle_beta   90.00
_cell.angle_gamma   90.00
#
_symmetry.space_group_name_H-M   'P 1'
#
loop_
_entity.id
_entity.type
_entity.pdbx_description
1 polymer ?
#
loop_
_entity_poly.entity_id
_entity_poly.type
_entity_poly.pdbx_seq_one_letter_code
_entity_poly.pdbx_strand_id
1 'polypeptide(L)'
;MWKLLAYCLIFFAGFLFGKKKAFDEEEEEFFWENKNVTLQYENKEAKEVAVAGDFNNWDTNADKMVNLGDGNWSVTLNLKPGRYEYKLVVDGSKWIADPNAKEYVDDGYGGQRSVLAVE
;
A
#
# COMPACT_ATOMS: atom_id res chain seq x y z
N MET A 1 -1.05 11.18 19.61
CA MET A 1 -1.73 11.86 20.73
C MET A 1 -1.29 13.32 20.93
N TRP A 2 -0.01 13.69 20.79
CA TRP A 2 0.41 15.12 20.74
C TRP A 2 -0.15 15.87 19.51
N LYS A 3 -0.26 15.21 18.34
CA LYS A 3 -0.73 15.83 17.09
C LYS A 3 -2.17 16.38 17.16
N LEU A 4 -3.03 15.87 18.05
CA LEU A 4 -4.40 16.36 18.24
C LEU A 4 -4.47 17.68 19.03
N LEU A 5 -3.48 17.97 19.89
CA LEU A 5 -3.45 19.21 20.68
C LEU A 5 -2.95 20.42 19.87
N ALA A 6 -2.13 20.19 18.82
CA ALA A 6 -1.73 21.24 17.89
C ALA A 6 -2.93 21.82 17.12
N TYR A 7 -3.95 20.99 16.86
CA TYR A 7 -5.10 21.33 16.03
C TYR A 7 -6.05 22.37 16.68
N CYS A 8 -6.19 22.36 18.00
CA CYS A 8 -7.09 23.28 18.71
C CYS A 8 -6.54 24.72 18.80
N LEU A 9 -5.21 24.89 18.70
CA LEU A 9 -4.56 26.22 18.75
C LEU A 9 -4.62 26.95 17.41
N ILE A 10 -4.57 26.21 16.30
CA ILE A 10 -4.60 26.78 14.94
C ILE A 10 -5.99 27.38 14.65
N PHE A 11 -7.07 26.77 15.15
CA PHE A 11 -8.43 27.32 15.03
C PHE A 11 -8.69 28.56 15.90
N PHE A 12 -7.97 28.76 17.01
CA PHE A 12 -8.18 29.94 17.87
C PHE A 12 -7.44 31.20 17.36
N ALA A 13 -6.30 31.04 16.69
CA ALA A 13 -5.52 32.16 16.17
C ALA A 13 -6.18 32.85 14.96
N GLY A 14 -6.93 32.09 14.14
CA GLY A 14 -7.61 32.62 12.95
C GLY A 14 -8.79 33.56 13.23
N PHE A 15 -9.36 33.54 14.44
CA PHE A 15 -10.53 34.36 14.77
C PHE A 15 -10.19 35.78 15.26
N LEU A 16 -8.94 36.06 15.63
CA LEU A 16 -8.54 37.34 16.23
C LEU A 16 -8.06 38.40 15.23
N PHE A 17 -7.77 38.03 13.98
CA PHE A 17 -7.29 38.98 12.97
C PHE A 17 -8.15 38.91 11.71
N GLY A 18 -9.28 39.61 11.74
CA GLY A 18 -10.25 39.73 10.65
C GLY A 18 -9.68 40.34 9.37
N LYS A 19 -8.90 39.57 8.60
CA LYS A 19 -8.57 39.87 7.21
C LYS A 19 -8.97 38.69 6.34
N LYS A 20 -10.01 38.90 5.53
CA LYS A 20 -10.24 38.15 4.29
C LYS A 20 -9.06 38.43 3.36
N LYS A 21 -7.99 37.67 3.48
CA LYS A 21 -7.12 37.34 2.35
C LYS A 21 -7.43 35.90 2.00
N ALA A 22 -7.46 35.62 0.70
CA ALA A 22 -7.60 34.28 0.16
C ALA A 22 -6.80 33.32 1.05
N PHE A 23 -7.54 32.43 1.71
CA PHE A 23 -6.95 31.32 2.40
C PHE A 23 -6.48 30.46 1.25
N ASP A 24 -5.21 30.61 0.87
CA ASP A 24 -4.59 29.69 -0.06
C ASP A 24 -4.82 28.31 0.57
N GLU A 25 -5.63 27.50 -0.10
CA GLU A 25 -5.92 26.10 0.21
C GLU A 25 -4.63 25.29 0.02
N GLU A 26 -3.60 25.59 0.81
CA GLU A 26 -2.71 24.55 1.29
C GLU A 26 -3.49 23.84 2.40
N GLU A 27 -4.44 22.99 1.97
CA GLU A 27 -4.76 21.84 2.80
C GLU A 27 -3.42 21.20 3.14
N GLU A 28 -3.02 21.26 4.40
CA GLU A 28 -2.07 20.31 4.94
C GLU A 28 -2.67 18.92 4.68
N GLU A 29 -2.39 18.36 3.49
CA GLU A 29 -2.41 16.93 3.28
C GLU A 29 -1.65 16.38 4.48
N PHE A 30 -2.37 15.68 5.35
CA PHE A 30 -1.78 15.06 6.52
C PHE A 30 -0.64 14.17 6.00
N PHE A 31 0.60 14.65 6.13
CA PHE A 31 1.78 14.03 5.55
C PHE A 31 2.01 12.70 6.26
N TRP A 32 1.43 11.64 5.72
CA TRP A 32 1.85 10.29 6.03
C TRP A 32 3.12 10.03 5.22
N GLU A 33 4.23 9.77 5.92
CA GLU A 33 5.41 9.25 5.26
C GLU A 33 5.10 7.85 4.74
N ASN A 34 5.44 7.57 3.48
CA ASN A 34 5.34 6.23 2.96
C ASN A 34 6.27 5.27 3.73
N LYS A 35 5.91 3.99 3.72
CA LYS A 35 6.62 2.89 4.35
C LYS A 35 7.10 1.92 3.29
N ASN A 36 8.35 1.48 3.45
CA ASN A 36 8.88 0.36 2.68
C ASN A 36 8.38 -0.94 3.29
N VAL A 37 7.68 -1.74 2.49
CA VAL A 37 7.11 -3.02 2.88
C VAL A 37 7.64 -4.10 1.94
N THR A 38 8.29 -5.12 2.51
CA THR A 38 8.84 -6.23 1.73
C THR A 38 7.89 -7.40 1.73
N LEU A 39 7.52 -7.87 0.54
CA LEU A 39 6.79 -9.12 0.33
C LEU A 39 7.75 -10.19 -0.18
N GLN A 40 7.56 -11.42 0.29
CA GLN A 40 8.39 -12.57 -0.09
C GLN A 40 7.52 -13.75 -0.49
N TYR A 41 7.98 -14.50 -1.49
CA TYR A 41 7.26 -15.66 -2.00
C TYR A 41 8.24 -16.77 -2.40
N GLU A 42 7.88 -18.02 -2.11
CA GLU A 42 8.68 -19.19 -2.45
C GLU A 42 8.02 -20.01 -3.57
N ASN A 43 8.69 -20.10 -4.70
CA ASN A 43 8.33 -20.99 -5.80
C ASN A 43 9.54 -21.28 -6.69
N LYS A 44 9.99 -22.54 -6.68
CA LYS A 44 11.15 -23.03 -7.46
C LYS A 44 10.86 -23.22 -8.94
N GLU A 45 9.59 -23.35 -9.31
CA GLU A 45 9.17 -23.59 -10.69
C GLU A 45 8.79 -22.29 -11.42
N ALA A 46 8.53 -21.22 -10.67
CA ALA A 46 8.23 -19.91 -11.23
C ALA A 46 9.41 -19.37 -12.06
N LYS A 47 9.09 -18.77 -13.20
CA LYS A 47 10.03 -18.04 -14.07
C LYS A 47 9.91 -16.54 -13.86
N GLU A 48 8.72 -16.10 -13.48
CA GLU A 48 8.37 -14.72 -13.19
C GLU A 48 7.36 -14.67 -12.05
N VAL A 49 7.53 -13.70 -11.16
CA VAL A 49 6.51 -13.36 -10.17
C VAL A 49 6.32 -11.86 -10.15
N ALA A 50 5.08 -11.41 -10.15
CA ALA A 50 4.69 -10.02 -9.95
C ALA A 50 3.70 -9.88 -8.81
N VAL A 51 3.54 -8.66 -8.29
CA VAL A 51 2.49 -8.32 -7.34
C VAL A 51 1.54 -7.33 -8.01
N ALA A 52 0.25 -7.63 -7.95
CA ALA A 52 -0.80 -6.77 -8.48
C ALA A 52 -1.83 -6.52 -7.37
N GLY A 53 -2.15 -5.26 -7.12
CA GLY A 53 -3.05 -4.86 -6.05
C GLY A 53 -3.50 -3.41 -6.16
N ASP A 54 -4.22 -2.95 -5.14
CA ASP A 54 -4.82 -1.60 -5.13
C ASP A 54 -3.78 -0.48 -5.33
N PHE A 55 -2.56 -0.67 -4.82
CA PHE A 55 -1.48 0.31 -4.90
C PHE A 55 -0.91 0.51 -6.32
N ASN A 56 -1.13 -0.42 -7.24
CA ASN A 56 -0.67 -0.34 -8.63
C ASN A 56 -1.79 -0.54 -9.65
N ASN A 57 -3.04 -0.32 -9.23
CA ASN A 57 -4.24 -0.50 -10.06
C ASN A 57 -4.32 -1.91 -10.67
N TRP A 58 -3.84 -2.93 -9.96
CA TRP A 58 -3.82 -4.31 -10.41
C TRP A 58 -3.00 -4.55 -11.70
N ASP A 59 -2.03 -3.69 -12.00
CA ASP A 59 -1.13 -3.85 -13.14
C ASP A 59 -0.06 -4.93 -12.87
N THR A 60 -0.08 -5.99 -13.67
CA THR A 60 0.84 -7.13 -13.54
C THR A 60 2.27 -6.82 -13.98
N ASN A 61 2.51 -5.66 -14.60
CA ASN A 61 3.82 -5.24 -15.08
C ASN A 61 4.47 -4.16 -14.22
N ALA A 62 3.73 -3.52 -13.33
CA ALA A 62 4.22 -2.42 -12.50
C ALA A 62 5.23 -2.90 -11.45
N ASP A 63 4.92 -3.96 -10.71
CA ASP A 63 5.72 -4.42 -9.57
C ASP A 63 6.14 -5.90 -9.73
N LYS A 64 7.22 -6.13 -10.50
CA LYS A 64 7.85 -7.46 -10.62
C LYS A 64 8.69 -7.77 -9.36
N MET A 65 8.63 -9.01 -8.89
CA MET A 65 9.50 -9.49 -7.81
C MET A 65 10.88 -9.89 -8.36
N VAL A 66 11.92 -9.63 -7.57
CA VAL A 66 13.29 -10.05 -7.84
C VAL A 66 13.47 -11.50 -7.41
N ASN A 67 14.04 -12.34 -8.28
CA ASN A 67 14.47 -13.70 -7.93
C ASN A 67 15.78 -13.62 -7.14
N LEU A 68 15.75 -14.03 -5.87
CA LEU A 68 16.90 -14.05 -4.98
C LEU A 68 17.68 -15.38 -5.02
N GLY A 69 17.22 -16.36 -5.82
CA GLY A 69 17.79 -17.70 -5.92
C GLY A 69 17.00 -18.75 -5.12
N ASP A 70 17.17 -20.02 -5.50
CA ASP A 70 16.53 -21.18 -4.86
C ASP A 70 15.00 -21.14 -4.74
N GLY A 71 14.35 -20.38 -5.63
CA GLY A 71 12.90 -20.18 -5.66
C GLY A 71 12.41 -19.07 -4.72
N ASN A 72 13.30 -18.27 -4.13
CA ASN A 72 12.93 -17.14 -3.29
C ASN A 72 12.71 -15.89 -4.14
N TRP A 73 11.57 -15.24 -3.97
CA TRP A 73 11.18 -14.01 -4.67
C TRP A 73 10.94 -12.89 -3.67
N SER A 74 11.32 -11.66 -4.01
CA SER A 74 11.14 -10.50 -3.13
C SER A 74 10.77 -9.23 -3.90
N VAL A 75 9.87 -8.42 -3.35
CA VAL A 75 9.63 -7.04 -3.79
C VAL A 75 9.53 -6.13 -2.58
N THR A 76 10.05 -4.90 -2.69
CA THR A 76 9.85 -3.87 -1.67
C THR A 76 9.01 -2.75 -2.26
N LEU A 77 7.82 -2.55 -1.68
CA LEU A 77 6.85 -1.55 -2.08
C LEU A 77 6.97 -0.34 -1.18
N ASN A 78 6.80 0.86 -1.74
CA ASN A 78 6.87 2.12 -1.00
C ASN A 78 5.45 2.72 -0.90
N LEU A 79 4.72 2.39 0.17
CA LEU A 79 3.27 2.60 0.29
C LEU A 79 2.91 3.57 1.40
N LYS A 80 1.85 4.36 1.21
CA LYS A 80 1.25 5.12 2.32
C LYS A 80 0.66 4.14 3.36
N PRO A 81 0.52 4.55 4.63
CA PRO A 81 -0.30 3.82 5.59
C PRO A 81 -1.71 3.60 5.03
N GLY A 82 -2.23 2.40 5.20
CA GLY A 82 -3.47 1.98 4.58
C GLY A 82 -3.67 0.47 4.57
N ARG A 83 -4.80 0.04 4.04
CA ARG A 83 -5.15 -1.36 3.85
C ARG A 83 -5.31 -1.61 2.35
N TYR A 84 -4.52 -2.52 1.82
CA TYR A 84 -4.45 -2.83 0.38
C TYR A 84 -4.79 -4.29 0.14
N GLU A 85 -5.56 -4.56 -0.90
CA GLU A 85 -5.79 -5.90 -1.42
C GLU A 85 -4.85 -6.17 -2.59
N TYR A 86 -4.36 -7.40 -2.68
CA TYR A 86 -3.43 -7.80 -3.73
C TYR A 86 -3.45 -9.31 -4.00
N LYS A 87 -2.78 -9.71 -5.08
CA LYS A 87 -2.45 -11.09 -5.44
C LYS A 87 -1.02 -11.16 -5.99
N LEU A 88 -0.44 -12.34 -5.93
CA LEU A 88 0.76 -12.67 -6.69
C LEU A 88 0.35 -13.19 -8.07
N VAL A 89 1.10 -12.79 -9.10
CA VAL A 89 0.92 -13.26 -10.48
C VAL A 89 2.16 -14.04 -10.87
N VAL A 90 2.01 -15.36 -10.95
CA VAL A 90 3.08 -16.28 -11.33
C VAL A 90 3.01 -16.55 -12.83
N ASP A 91 4.14 -16.42 -13.51
CA ASP A 91 4.30 -16.64 -14.96
C ASP A 91 3.24 -15.90 -15.80
N GLY A 92 2.95 -14.66 -15.42
CA GLY A 92 2.07 -13.72 -16.13
C GLY A 92 0.58 -14.08 -16.19
N SER A 93 0.17 -15.23 -15.66
CA SER A 93 -1.19 -15.77 -15.89
C SER A 93 -1.81 -16.42 -14.67
N LYS A 94 -1.01 -16.95 -13.75
CA LYS A 94 -1.51 -17.66 -12.56
C LYS A 94 -1.64 -16.68 -11.40
N TRP A 95 -2.88 -16.32 -11.09
CA TRP A 95 -3.22 -15.46 -9.96
C TRP A 95 -3.40 -16.29 -8.70
N ILE A 96 -2.62 -16.01 -7.67
CA ILE A 96 -2.72 -16.67 -6.37
C ILE A 96 -2.80 -15.62 -5.26
N ALA A 97 -3.52 -15.94 -4.19
CA ALA A 97 -3.31 -15.23 -2.93
C ALA A 97 -1.88 -15.52 -2.45
N ASP A 98 -1.21 -14.51 -1.90
CA ASP A 98 0.08 -14.69 -1.23
C ASP A 98 -0.10 -15.65 -0.04
N PRO A 99 0.53 -16.84 -0.05
CA PRO A 99 0.45 -17.80 1.04
C PRO A 99 0.97 -17.28 2.39
N ASN A 100 1.78 -16.21 2.37
CA ASN A 100 2.38 -15.59 3.54
C ASN A 100 1.53 -14.45 4.12
N ALA A 101 0.37 -14.12 3.50
CA ALA A 101 -0.48 -13.05 3.97
C ALA A 101 -1.14 -13.40 5.33
N LYS A 102 -1.28 -12.37 6.18
CA LYS A 102 -1.90 -12.50 7.51
C LYS A 102 -3.43 -12.53 7.45
N GLU A 103 -4.00 -11.93 6.41
CA GLU A 103 -5.43 -11.80 6.22
C GLU A 103 -5.77 -11.97 4.73
N TYR A 104 -6.95 -12.52 4.49
CA TYR A 104 -7.49 -12.78 3.16
C TYR A 104 -8.93 -12.28 3.10
N VAL A 105 -9.35 -11.84 1.91
CA VAL A 105 -10.74 -11.51 1.61
C VAL A 105 -11.20 -12.29 0.37
N ASP A 106 -12.49 -12.60 0.31
CA ASP A 106 -13.10 -13.25 -0.85
C ASP A 106 -12.96 -12.37 -2.10
N ASP A 107 -12.69 -12.99 -3.24
CA ASP A 107 -12.54 -12.27 -4.52
C ASP A 107 -13.80 -12.21 -5.38
N GLY A 108 -14.90 -12.83 -4.94
CA GLY A 108 -16.17 -12.90 -5.65
C GLY A 108 -16.26 -14.00 -6.70
N TYR A 109 -15.16 -14.73 -6.96
CA TYR A 109 -15.06 -15.76 -8.00
C TYR A 109 -14.66 -17.13 -7.44
N GLY A 110 -14.80 -17.33 -6.13
CA GLY A 110 -14.42 -18.56 -5.43
C GLY A 110 -12.93 -18.64 -5.07
N GLY A 111 -12.18 -17.57 -5.26
CA GLY A 111 -10.81 -17.41 -4.78
C GLY A 111 -10.70 -16.36 -3.67
N GLN A 112 -9.46 -15.98 -3.35
CA GLN A 112 -9.18 -14.99 -2.31
C GLN A 112 -8.14 -13.98 -2.80
N ARG A 113 -8.23 -12.75 -2.30
CA ARG A 113 -7.18 -11.74 -2.35
C ARG A 113 -6.48 -11.69 -0.99
N SER A 114 -5.19 -11.40 -1.01
CA SER A 114 -4.41 -11.15 0.21
C SER A 114 -4.58 -9.71 0.65
N VAL A 115 -4.50 -9.48 1.96
CA VAL A 115 -4.60 -8.14 2.56
C VAL A 115 -3.25 -7.72 3.13
N LEU A 116 -2.81 -6.52 2.77
CA LEU A 116 -1.63 -5.86 3.30
C LEU A 116 -2.04 -4.62 4.11
N ALA A 117 -1.83 -4.68 5.43
CA ALA A 117 -1.98 -3.53 6.32
C ALA A 117 -0.63 -2.83 6.52
N VAL A 118 -0.59 -1.53 6.25
CA VAL A 118 0.57 -0.65 6.41
C VAL A 118 0.22 0.39 7.48
N GLU A 119 1.03 0.45 8.54
CA GLU A 119 0.83 1.32 9.73
C GLU A 119 1.96 2.36 9.90
#